data_AF-A0A969JD15-F1
#
_entry.id   AF-A0A969JD15-F1
#
_cell.length_a   1.000
_cell.length_b   1.000
_cell.length_c   1.000
_cell.angle_alpha   90.00
_cell.angle_beta   90.00
_cell.angle_gamma   90.00
#
_symmetry.space_group_name_H-M   'P 1'
#
loop_
_entity.id
_entity.type
_entity.pdbx_description
1 polymer ?
#
loop_
_entity_poly.entity_id
_entity_poly.type
_entity_poly.pdbx_seq_one_letter_code
_entity_poly.pdbx_strand_id
1 'polypeptide(L)'
;LHLGVVGGGAGGVELAISLLARLRQARPKHWAPEASPEPLQHQIHLFQRGPTLLPNHGAGVGQKFLQILQNQGVTVHLNSAVTSVMPVAGTSNSADASPDVAALDRERYEQDFKLLVHHEQGVERCDRLFWVTHASAPAWLAASGLATDNRGFVQVSDTLQSLSHPFVLAAGDIAAMVNHPRPKAGVFAVRQGQPLFENLQRLLQQQEPRPFVPQRRLLALIGTGQGAAVASRGRWSLGPWKWLWRWKDHIDRQFMARFAELPVMAAASAQSAPAQSAPAQSVPAQSAPARSAPAQSSPDQSFPAMYCAGCGAKVASRVLERSLGRLRSQFPALISQEPDDAAVLQPPVGQRLLQTLDYFPALVNDPFVCGQITANHCLNDILAMGATPHSVLALVQVPHGAIAPRKRCSTNSSPERWRYSPSNRFS
;
A
#
# COMPACT_ATOMS: atom_id res chain seq x y z
N LEU A 1 30.58 9.45 -5.09
CA LEU A 1 29.33 8.91 -4.49
C LEU A 1 29.62 7.53 -3.90
N HIS A 2 29.71 7.43 -2.57
CA HIS A 2 29.87 6.20 -1.81
C HIS A 2 28.57 5.86 -1.09
N LEU A 3 28.03 4.66 -1.37
CA LEU A 3 26.75 4.20 -0.85
C LEU A 3 26.97 3.00 0.06
N GLY A 4 26.44 3.05 1.27
CA GLY A 4 26.39 1.89 2.17
C GLY A 4 25.04 1.20 2.11
N VAL A 5 25.03 -0.14 2.14
CA VAL A 5 23.83 -0.96 2.33
C VAL A 5 24.06 -1.86 3.52
N VAL A 6 23.20 -1.79 4.54
CA VAL A 6 23.31 -2.60 5.75
C VAL A 6 22.31 -3.76 5.69
N GLY A 7 22.83 -4.98 5.71
CA GLY A 7 22.06 -6.22 5.67
C GLY A 7 22.30 -7.01 4.39
N GLY A 8 23.01 -8.14 4.49
CA GLY A 8 23.29 -9.07 3.39
C GLY A 8 22.15 -10.06 3.09
N GLY A 9 20.90 -9.71 3.41
CA GLY A 9 19.72 -10.49 3.04
C GLY A 9 19.33 -10.30 1.57
N ALA A 10 18.22 -10.93 1.15
CA ALA A 10 17.76 -10.83 -0.25
C ALA A 10 17.55 -9.38 -0.70
N GLY A 11 16.84 -8.57 0.12
CA GLY A 11 16.61 -7.16 -0.19
C GLY A 11 17.89 -6.32 -0.29
N GLY A 12 18.85 -6.51 0.62
CA GLY A 12 20.09 -5.73 0.60
C GLY A 12 21.02 -6.11 -0.55
N VAL A 13 21.10 -7.40 -0.88
CA VAL A 13 21.84 -7.88 -2.07
C VAL A 13 21.21 -7.34 -3.36
N GLU A 14 19.89 -7.43 -3.50
CA GLU A 14 19.19 -6.89 -4.68
C GLU A 14 19.33 -5.37 -4.76
N LEU A 15 19.25 -4.65 -3.64
CA LEU A 15 19.44 -3.20 -3.61
C LEU A 15 20.85 -2.81 -4.05
N ALA A 16 21.89 -3.43 -3.47
CA ALA A 16 23.28 -3.13 -3.82
C ALA A 16 23.54 -3.31 -5.33
N ILE A 17 23.03 -4.42 -5.88
CA ILE A 17 23.13 -4.72 -7.31
C ILE A 17 22.35 -3.71 -8.17
N SER A 18 21.15 -3.34 -7.73
CA SER A 18 20.28 -2.42 -8.47
C SER A 18 20.84 -0.99 -8.48
N LEU A 19 21.37 -0.54 -7.34
CA LEU A 19 22.09 0.72 -7.21
C LEU A 19 23.28 0.76 -8.17
N LEU A 20 24.10 -0.30 -8.19
CA LEU A 20 25.24 -0.38 -9.10
C LEU A 20 24.83 -0.33 -10.57
N ALA A 21 23.81 -1.12 -10.94
CA ALA A 21 23.30 -1.14 -12.31
C ALA A 21 22.80 0.24 -12.74
N ARG A 22 22.12 0.97 -11.84
CA ARG A 22 21.63 2.31 -12.13
C ARG A 22 22.75 3.34 -12.23
N LEU A 23 23.75 3.29 -11.36
CA LEU A 23 24.92 4.18 -11.43
C LEU A 23 25.68 4.03 -12.75
N ARG A 24 25.82 2.80 -13.25
CA ARG A 24 26.42 2.53 -14.56
C ARG A 24 25.64 3.15 -15.72
N GLN A 25 24.31 3.09 -15.67
CA GLN A 25 23.45 3.67 -16.71
C GLN A 25 23.39 5.20 -16.67
N ALA A 26 23.45 5.78 -15.47
CA ALA A 26 23.31 7.23 -15.28
C ALA A 26 24.58 8.02 -15.64
N ARG A 27 25.73 7.36 -15.89
CA ARG A 27 26.98 8.02 -16.24
C ARG A 27 26.88 8.66 -17.63
N PRO A 28 27.06 9.99 -17.78
CA PRO A 28 27.13 10.63 -19.09
C PRO A 28 28.35 10.12 -19.88
N LYS A 29 28.20 9.87 -21.18
CA LYS A 29 29.30 9.38 -22.06
C LYS A 29 30.54 10.29 -22.04
N HIS A 30 30.40 11.58 -21.75
CA HIS A 30 31.51 12.55 -21.68
C HIS A 30 32.27 12.56 -20.34
N TRP A 31 31.79 11.83 -19.31
CA TRP A 31 32.51 11.60 -18.05
C TRP A 31 33.56 10.48 -18.17
N ALA A 32 33.70 9.88 -19.35
CA ALA A 32 34.73 8.90 -19.64
C ALA A 32 35.80 9.52 -20.56
N PRO A 33 36.78 10.27 -20.04
CA PRO A 33 38.05 10.34 -20.74
C PRO A 33 38.62 8.92 -20.77
N GLU A 34 39.19 8.53 -21.90
CA GLU A 34 39.90 7.25 -22.10
C GLU A 34 41.04 7.01 -21.06
N ALA A 35 41.28 7.96 -20.16
CA ALA A 35 42.35 8.01 -19.18
C ALA A 35 41.90 8.23 -17.71
N SER A 36 40.63 7.99 -17.32
CA SER A 36 40.28 7.88 -15.89
C SER A 36 40.19 6.40 -15.47
N PRO A 37 41.24 5.87 -14.83
CA PRO A 37 41.41 4.43 -14.60
C PRO A 37 40.69 3.91 -13.35
N GLU A 38 39.97 4.73 -12.60
CA GLU A 38 39.27 4.25 -11.40
C GLU A 38 37.97 3.53 -11.83
N PRO A 39 37.93 2.17 -11.82
CA PRO A 39 36.67 1.46 -11.97
C PRO A 39 35.71 1.93 -10.87
N LEU A 40 34.41 1.70 -11.04
CA LEU A 40 33.40 1.91 -9.98
C LEU A 40 33.65 1.01 -8.73
N GLN A 41 34.84 0.41 -8.59
CA GLN A 41 35.26 -0.32 -7.41
C GLN A 41 35.10 0.58 -6.19
N HIS A 42 34.55 0.01 -5.13
CA HIS A 42 34.44 0.64 -3.81
C HIS A 42 33.46 1.83 -3.69
N GLN A 43 32.60 2.07 -4.69
CA GLN A 43 31.50 3.04 -4.53
C GLN A 43 30.31 2.49 -3.75
N ILE A 44 30.21 1.17 -3.57
CA ILE A 44 29.13 0.53 -2.81
C ILE A 44 29.73 -0.41 -1.78
N HIS A 45 29.35 -0.21 -0.52
CA HIS A 45 29.70 -1.06 0.62
C HIS A 45 28.46 -1.85 1.03
N LEU A 46 28.55 -3.17 1.10
CA LEU A 46 27.50 -4.04 1.64
C LEU A 46 27.96 -4.64 2.97
N PHE A 47 27.30 -4.25 4.06
CA PHE A 47 27.63 -4.72 5.40
C PHE A 47 26.73 -5.89 5.82
N GLN A 48 27.34 -6.96 6.30
CA GLN A 48 26.65 -8.15 6.75
C GLN A 48 27.29 -8.68 8.05
N ARG A 49 26.49 -8.72 9.11
CA ARG A 49 26.92 -9.22 10.43
C ARG A 49 27.35 -10.69 10.40
N GLY A 50 26.74 -11.50 9.56
CA GLY A 50 27.06 -12.93 9.47
C GLY A 50 28.22 -13.25 8.52
N PRO A 51 28.67 -14.52 8.51
CA PRO A 51 29.75 -14.97 7.63
C PRO A 51 29.30 -15.17 6.18
N THR A 52 28.01 -15.07 5.89
CA THR A 52 27.44 -15.35 4.57
C THR A 52 26.39 -14.32 4.17
N LEU A 53 26.31 -14.06 2.86
CA LEU A 53 25.17 -13.40 2.24
C LEU A 53 24.02 -14.40 2.07
N LEU A 54 22.79 -13.86 2.01
CA LEU A 54 21.57 -14.62 1.80
C LEU A 54 21.43 -15.79 2.79
N PRO A 55 21.50 -15.56 4.12
CA PRO A 55 21.57 -16.63 5.12
C PRO A 55 20.36 -17.58 5.14
N ASN A 56 19.21 -17.15 4.59
CA ASN A 56 18.00 -17.96 4.46
C ASN A 56 17.96 -18.82 3.17
N HIS A 57 19.04 -18.80 2.37
CA HIS A 57 19.21 -19.58 1.15
C HIS A 57 20.33 -20.62 1.34
N GLY A 58 20.42 -21.60 0.43
CA GLY A 58 21.52 -22.56 0.44
C GLY A 58 22.89 -21.86 0.32
N ALA A 59 23.91 -22.38 1.02
CA ALA A 59 25.24 -21.75 1.11
C ALA A 59 25.87 -21.42 -0.26
N GLY A 60 25.66 -22.26 -1.28
CA GLY A 60 26.15 -22.00 -2.63
C GLY A 60 25.54 -20.77 -3.31
N VAL A 61 24.33 -20.36 -2.92
CA VAL A 61 23.70 -19.12 -3.40
C VAL A 61 24.40 -17.90 -2.82
N GLY A 62 24.66 -17.91 -1.51
CA GLY A 62 25.38 -16.83 -0.83
C GLY A 62 26.79 -16.62 -1.39
N GLN A 63 27.54 -17.71 -1.58
CA GLN A 63 28.87 -17.67 -2.22
C GLN A 63 28.81 -17.15 -3.66
N LYS A 64 27.82 -17.59 -4.44
CA LYS A 64 27.63 -17.11 -5.82
C LYS A 64 27.35 -15.61 -5.85
N PHE A 65 26.49 -15.09 -4.97
CA PHE A 65 26.22 -13.65 -4.91
C PHE A 65 27.40 -12.85 -4.36
N LEU A 66 28.19 -13.40 -3.45
CA LEU A 66 29.44 -12.78 -3.00
C LEU A 66 30.39 -12.59 -4.18
N GLN A 67 30.61 -13.63 -4.98
CA GLN A 67 31.44 -13.56 -6.19
C GLN A 67 30.87 -12.55 -7.21
N ILE A 68 29.55 -12.57 -7.45
CA ILE A 68 28.89 -11.63 -8.38
C ILE A 68 29.08 -10.19 -7.92
N LEU A 69 28.89 -9.89 -6.64
CA LEU A 69 29.04 -8.55 -6.08
C LEU A 69 30.49 -8.06 -6.14
N GLN A 70 31.44 -8.89 -5.71
CA GLN A 70 32.87 -8.56 -5.72
C GLN A 70 33.39 -8.36 -7.15
N ASN A 71 33.04 -9.25 -8.09
CA ASN A 71 33.40 -9.10 -9.50
C ASN A 71 32.80 -7.85 -10.15
N GLN A 72 31.71 -7.33 -9.60
CA GLN A 72 31.09 -6.09 -10.05
C GLN A 72 31.64 -4.83 -9.34
N GLY A 73 32.56 -4.97 -8.39
CA GLY A 73 33.21 -3.85 -7.69
C GLY A 73 32.51 -3.40 -6.41
N VAL A 74 31.58 -4.20 -5.86
CA VAL A 74 30.98 -3.93 -4.55
C VAL A 74 31.90 -4.45 -3.44
N THR A 75 32.23 -3.59 -2.48
CA THR A 75 32.97 -3.98 -1.28
C THR A 75 32.00 -4.69 -0.32
N VAL A 76 32.19 -5.99 -0.09
CA VAL A 76 31.33 -6.76 0.81
C VAL A 76 32.05 -7.01 2.14
N HIS A 77 31.46 -6.52 3.23
CA HIS A 77 31.94 -6.66 4.60
C HIS A 77 31.16 -7.77 5.30
N LEU A 78 31.74 -8.98 5.38
CA LEU A 78 31.17 -10.13 6.11
C LEU A 78 31.70 -10.15 7.54
N ASN A 79 30.96 -10.75 8.48
CA ASN A 79 31.29 -10.72 9.92
C ASN A 79 31.53 -9.29 10.43
N SER A 80 30.69 -8.38 9.96
CA SER A 80 30.89 -6.94 10.13
C SER A 80 29.56 -6.28 10.42
N ALA A 81 29.15 -6.30 11.69
CA ALA A 81 27.97 -5.57 12.13
C ALA A 81 28.26 -4.06 12.13
N VAL A 82 27.35 -3.26 11.58
CA VAL A 82 27.37 -1.80 11.76
C VAL A 82 26.97 -1.49 13.20
N THR A 83 27.84 -0.80 13.93
CA THR A 83 27.70 -0.52 15.36
C THR A 83 27.23 0.91 15.60
N SER A 84 27.66 1.87 14.78
CA SER A 84 27.18 3.25 14.83
C SER A 84 27.35 3.97 13.49
N VAL A 85 26.59 5.04 13.32
CA VAL A 85 26.65 5.91 12.14
C VAL A 85 26.71 7.34 12.64
N MET A 86 27.77 8.07 12.26
CA MET A 86 28.00 9.44 12.69
C MET A 86 28.10 10.36 11.46
N PRO A 87 27.63 11.61 11.53
CA PRO A 87 27.94 12.58 10.50
C PRO A 87 29.43 12.96 10.54
N VAL A 88 30.03 13.26 9.39
CA VAL A 88 31.38 13.85 9.34
C VAL A 88 31.27 15.32 9.80
N ALA A 89 31.99 15.70 10.84
CA ALA A 89 31.99 17.07 11.37
C ALA A 89 32.57 18.04 10.32
N GLY A 90 31.74 18.98 9.83
CA GLY A 90 32.11 19.94 8.77
C GLY A 90 30.94 20.57 8.00
N THR A 91 29.73 20.00 8.07
CA THR A 91 28.51 20.58 7.49
C THR A 91 27.68 21.33 8.54
N SER A 92 28.28 22.35 9.17
CA SER A 92 27.47 23.37 9.85
C SER A 92 26.77 24.19 8.77
N ASN A 93 25.44 24.21 8.79
CA ASN A 93 24.64 25.22 8.10
C ASN A 93 25.04 26.60 8.64
N SER A 94 25.98 27.29 7.98
CA SER A 94 26.07 28.74 8.10
C SER A 94 24.97 29.34 7.22
N ALA A 95 23.87 29.71 7.87
CA ALA A 95 23.06 30.82 7.38
C ALA A 95 23.98 32.04 7.22
N ASP A 96 23.72 32.86 6.21
CA ASP A 96 24.47 34.08 5.84
C ASP A 96 25.74 33.91 5.01
N ALA A 97 25.58 33.57 3.72
CA ALA A 97 26.44 34.10 2.68
C ALA A 97 25.69 34.08 1.32
N SER A 98 25.46 35.28 0.77
CA SER A 98 24.91 35.47 -0.58
C SER A 98 25.89 34.91 -1.63
N PRO A 99 25.48 34.07 -2.60
CA PRO A 99 26.42 33.51 -3.55
C PRO A 99 26.49 34.36 -4.82
N ASP A 100 27.64 35.00 -5.04
CA ASP A 100 28.09 35.39 -6.37
C ASP A 100 28.50 34.13 -7.13
N VAL A 101 27.84 33.85 -8.25
CA VAL A 101 27.72 32.51 -8.86
C VAL A 101 28.86 32.17 -9.85
N ALA A 102 29.98 32.88 -9.83
CA ALA A 102 30.98 32.78 -10.91
C ALA A 102 32.34 32.16 -10.51
N ALA A 103 32.60 31.87 -9.23
CA ALA A 103 33.91 31.40 -8.77
C ALA A 103 33.82 30.25 -7.73
N LEU A 104 32.80 29.39 -7.84
CA LEU A 104 32.72 28.16 -7.05
C LEU A 104 33.49 27.05 -7.77
N ASP A 105 34.79 27.11 -7.54
CA ASP A 105 35.82 26.24 -8.06
C ASP A 105 35.54 24.74 -7.92
N ARG A 106 36.08 24.02 -8.91
CA ARG A 106 36.18 22.56 -9.03
C ARG A 106 36.64 21.82 -7.76
N GLU A 107 37.22 22.51 -6.78
CA GLU A 107 37.75 21.93 -5.53
C GLU A 107 36.67 21.55 -4.51
N ARG A 108 35.44 22.09 -4.59
CA ARG A 108 34.38 21.75 -3.60
C ARG A 108 33.72 20.37 -3.84
N TYR A 109 34.02 19.71 -4.97
CA TYR A 109 33.40 18.42 -5.31
C TYR A 109 34.09 17.19 -4.70
N GLU A 110 35.28 17.36 -4.11
CA GLU A 110 36.12 16.24 -3.65
C GLU A 110 36.10 15.98 -2.12
N GLN A 111 35.32 16.71 -1.31
CA GLN A 111 35.46 16.64 0.17
C GLN A 111 34.21 16.42 1.04
N ASP A 112 33.04 16.05 0.50
CA ASP A 112 31.83 15.89 1.35
C ASP A 112 31.34 14.44 1.46
N PHE A 113 32.14 13.55 2.05
CA PHE A 113 31.59 12.34 2.65
C PHE A 113 30.69 12.74 3.83
N LYS A 114 29.43 12.29 3.84
CA LYS A 114 28.45 12.76 4.84
C LYS A 114 28.44 11.92 6.12
N LEU A 115 28.84 10.65 6.05
CA LEU A 115 28.68 9.68 7.12
C LEU A 115 29.96 8.87 7.36
N LEU A 116 30.30 8.68 8.63
CA LEU A 116 31.21 7.66 9.13
C LEU A 116 30.39 6.47 9.61
N VAL A 117 30.56 5.33 8.97
CA VAL A 117 29.88 4.07 9.30
C VAL A 117 30.87 3.21 10.07
N HIS A 118 30.69 3.14 11.39
CA HIS A 118 31.48 2.26 12.24
C HIS A 118 30.92 0.84 12.17
N HIS A 119 31.80 -0.13 11.99
CA HIS A 119 31.46 -1.54 11.99
C HIS A 119 32.52 -2.34 12.75
N GLU A 120 32.25 -3.61 13.05
CA GLU A 120 33.14 -4.46 13.87
C GLU A 120 34.57 -4.60 13.34
N GLN A 121 34.79 -4.30 12.06
CA GLN A 121 36.09 -4.45 11.39
C GLN A 121 36.77 -3.11 11.06
N GLY A 122 36.13 -1.97 11.34
CA GLY A 122 36.68 -0.67 10.96
C GLY A 122 35.64 0.44 10.80
N VAL A 123 36.01 1.45 10.01
CA VAL A 123 35.17 2.62 9.71
C VAL A 123 35.21 2.89 8.23
N GLU A 124 34.02 3.07 7.64
CA GLU A 124 33.86 3.38 6.22
C GLU A 124 33.19 4.74 6.03
N ARG A 125 33.61 5.46 4.99
CA ARG A 125 33.03 6.76 4.64
C ARG A 125 31.94 6.56 3.59
N CYS A 126 30.74 7.08 3.84
CA CYS A 126 29.60 6.96 2.94
C CYS A 126 28.88 8.31 2.78
N ASP A 127 28.32 8.56 1.60
CA ASP A 127 27.44 9.71 1.35
C ASP A 127 26.01 9.44 1.78
N ARG A 128 25.59 8.17 1.63
CA ARG A 128 24.26 7.67 1.97
C ARG A 128 24.38 6.25 2.50
N LEU A 129 23.48 5.91 3.42
CA LEU A 129 23.38 4.58 4.01
C LEU A 129 21.94 4.10 3.92
N PHE A 130 21.74 2.88 3.43
CA PHE A 130 20.44 2.22 3.35
C PHE A 130 20.36 1.09 4.37
N TRP A 131 19.40 1.14 5.27
CA TRP A 131 19.16 0.10 6.27
C TRP A 131 18.20 -0.95 5.70
N VAL A 132 18.72 -2.13 5.35
CA VAL A 132 17.98 -3.22 4.69
C VAL A 132 18.11 -4.51 5.49
N THR A 133 17.84 -4.40 6.79
CA THR A 133 17.87 -5.54 7.70
C THR A 133 16.55 -6.32 7.70
N HIS A 134 16.49 -7.38 8.51
CA HIS A 134 15.28 -8.16 8.70
C HIS A 134 14.11 -7.30 9.19
N ALA A 135 12.88 -7.72 8.83
CA ALA A 135 11.66 -7.12 9.35
C ALA A 135 11.62 -7.19 10.89
N SER A 136 11.11 -6.14 11.50
CA SER A 136 10.81 -6.07 12.93
C SER A 136 9.31 -5.86 13.11
N ALA A 137 8.73 -6.49 14.13
CA ALA A 137 7.35 -6.24 14.48
C ALA A 137 7.23 -4.88 15.19
N PRO A 138 6.19 -4.07 14.89
CA PRO A 138 5.90 -2.87 15.66
C PRO A 138 5.64 -3.19 17.14
N ALA A 139 6.26 -2.40 18.04
CA ALA A 139 6.18 -2.62 19.49
C ALA A 139 4.74 -2.61 20.05
N TRP A 140 3.84 -1.87 19.41
CA TRP A 140 2.45 -1.76 19.85
C TRP A 140 1.69 -3.09 19.81
N LEU A 141 2.13 -4.07 19.01
CA LEU A 141 1.48 -5.38 18.92
C LEU A 141 1.65 -6.20 20.20
N ALA A 142 2.84 -6.15 20.80
CA ALA A 142 3.05 -6.76 22.11
C ALA A 142 2.32 -5.95 23.19
N ALA A 143 2.37 -4.61 23.10
CA ALA A 143 1.72 -3.72 24.06
C ALA A 143 0.18 -3.82 24.05
N SER A 144 -0.44 -4.30 22.96
CA SER A 144 -1.89 -4.49 22.87
C SER A 144 -2.40 -5.73 23.62
N GLY A 145 -1.51 -6.53 24.21
CA GLY A 145 -1.86 -7.76 24.92
C GLY A 145 -2.05 -8.97 24.00
N LEU A 146 -1.74 -8.85 22.71
CA LEU A 146 -1.70 -10.02 21.82
C LEU A 146 -0.53 -10.94 22.21
N ALA A 147 -0.75 -12.25 22.13
CA ALA A 147 0.33 -13.22 22.20
C ALA A 147 1.31 -12.98 21.05
N THR A 148 2.57 -12.68 21.37
CA THR A 148 3.65 -12.47 20.40
C THR A 148 4.83 -13.41 20.65
N ASP A 149 5.63 -13.67 19.62
CA ASP A 149 6.94 -14.31 19.78
C ASP A 149 7.95 -13.36 20.46
N ASN A 150 9.15 -13.87 20.73
CA ASN A 150 10.23 -13.10 21.35
C ASN A 150 10.72 -11.91 20.50
N ARG A 151 10.26 -11.76 19.26
CA ARG A 151 10.56 -10.65 18.37
C ARG A 151 9.33 -9.77 18.11
N GLY A 152 8.24 -9.96 18.86
CA GLY A 152 7.02 -9.15 18.78
C GLY A 152 6.05 -9.53 17.66
N PHE A 153 6.29 -10.61 16.90
CA PHE A 153 5.36 -11.05 15.86
C PHE A 153 4.16 -11.77 16.48
N VAL A 154 2.95 -11.51 15.98
CA VAL A 154 1.71 -12.09 16.52
C VAL A 154 1.71 -13.60 16.34
N GLN A 155 1.63 -14.35 17.42
CA GLN A 155 1.51 -15.80 17.37
C GLN A 155 0.12 -16.20 16.90
N VAL A 156 0.07 -17.01 15.85
CA VAL A 156 -1.18 -17.49 15.27
C VAL A 156 -1.22 -19.01 15.18
N SER A 157 -2.44 -19.54 15.26
CA SER A 157 -2.76 -20.95 15.00
C SER A 157 -2.68 -21.29 13.51
N ASP A 158 -2.95 -22.55 13.18
CA ASP A 158 -3.05 -23.00 11.78
C ASP A 158 -4.23 -22.38 11.04
N THR A 159 -5.19 -21.78 11.75
CA THR A 159 -6.32 -21.03 11.18
C THR A 159 -6.03 -19.54 11.01
N LEU A 160 -4.80 -19.09 11.30
CA LEU A 160 -4.36 -17.69 11.28
C LEU A 160 -5.02 -16.79 12.35
N GLN A 161 -5.70 -17.37 13.33
CA GLN A 161 -6.22 -16.66 14.49
C GLN A 161 -5.13 -16.45 15.53
N SER A 162 -5.14 -15.31 16.22
CA SER A 162 -4.26 -15.06 17.37
C SER A 162 -4.53 -16.10 18.45
N LEU A 163 -3.45 -16.60 19.06
CA LEU A 163 -3.55 -17.54 20.18
C LEU A 163 -4.17 -16.91 21.44
N SER A 164 -4.06 -15.59 21.59
CA SER A 164 -4.63 -14.84 22.72
C SER A 164 -6.08 -14.42 22.51
N HIS A 165 -6.45 -14.08 21.27
CA HIS A 165 -7.74 -13.47 20.95
C HIS A 165 -8.27 -14.11 19.66
N PRO A 166 -9.14 -15.13 19.74
CA PRO A 166 -9.60 -15.88 18.56
C PRO A 166 -10.33 -15.03 17.51
N PHE A 167 -10.85 -13.87 17.89
CA PHE A 167 -11.50 -12.91 16.97
C PHE A 167 -10.49 -12.01 16.22
N VAL A 168 -9.21 -12.05 16.56
CA VAL A 168 -8.13 -11.35 15.85
C VAL A 168 -7.44 -12.34 14.94
N LEU A 169 -7.32 -12.00 13.65
CA LEU A 169 -6.55 -12.78 12.69
C LEU A 169 -5.33 -11.97 12.23
N ALA A 170 -4.22 -12.66 11.98
CA ALA A 170 -3.01 -12.05 11.45
C ALA A 170 -2.42 -12.88 10.31
N ALA A 171 -1.92 -12.20 9.28
CA ALA A 171 -1.24 -12.78 8.14
C ALA A 171 -0.08 -11.89 7.71
N GLY A 172 0.75 -12.40 6.81
CA GLY A 172 1.92 -11.69 6.33
C GLY A 172 3.09 -11.76 7.27
N ASP A 173 4.03 -10.83 7.10
CA ASP A 173 5.26 -10.81 7.90
C ASP A 173 4.97 -10.60 9.40
N ILE A 174 3.82 -10.03 9.75
CA ILE A 174 3.44 -9.83 11.15
C ILE A 174 3.05 -11.13 11.88
N ALA A 175 2.62 -12.15 11.15
CA ALA A 175 2.13 -13.40 11.73
C ALA A 175 3.26 -14.43 11.92
N ALA A 176 3.29 -15.05 13.10
CA ALA A 176 4.15 -16.17 13.44
C ALA A 176 3.29 -17.42 13.66
N MET A 177 3.17 -18.25 12.62
CA MET A 177 2.47 -19.53 12.73
C MET A 177 3.26 -20.49 13.61
N VAL A 178 2.70 -20.89 14.76
CA VAL A 178 3.42 -21.65 15.78
C VAL A 178 3.80 -23.05 15.31
N ASN A 179 2.88 -23.78 14.67
CA ASN A 179 3.14 -25.15 14.19
C ASN A 179 3.92 -25.18 12.86
N HIS A 180 3.99 -24.05 12.17
CA HIS A 180 4.55 -23.95 10.82
C HIS A 180 5.46 -22.72 10.66
N PRO A 181 6.59 -22.65 11.39
CA PRO A 181 7.48 -21.51 11.31
C PRO A 181 8.06 -21.38 9.89
N ARG A 182 7.96 -20.17 9.33
CA ARG A 182 8.51 -19.82 8.01
C ARG A 182 9.35 -18.54 8.10
N PRO A 183 10.41 -18.41 7.30
CA PRO A 183 11.11 -17.14 7.20
C PRO A 183 10.14 -16.08 6.68
N LYS A 184 10.31 -14.85 7.15
CA LYS A 184 9.50 -13.71 6.72
C LYS A 184 9.84 -13.41 5.25
N ALA A 185 8.89 -13.63 4.36
CA ALA A 185 9.07 -13.49 2.92
C ALA A 185 7.72 -13.26 2.24
N GLY A 186 7.70 -12.36 1.26
CA GLY A 186 6.49 -11.95 0.55
C GLY A 186 5.68 -13.11 -0.04
N VAL A 187 6.33 -14.17 -0.52
CA VAL A 187 5.61 -15.35 -1.09
C VAL A 187 4.78 -16.08 -0.03
N PHE A 188 5.25 -16.17 1.21
CA PHE A 188 4.46 -16.77 2.29
C PHE A 188 3.34 -15.83 2.72
N ALA A 189 3.62 -14.53 2.80
CA ALA A 189 2.65 -13.51 3.15
C ALA A 189 1.46 -13.49 2.17
N VAL A 190 1.74 -13.44 0.86
CA VAL A 190 0.72 -13.47 -0.20
C VAL A 190 -0.15 -14.72 -0.11
N ARG A 191 0.46 -15.88 0.19
CA ARG A 191 -0.26 -17.15 0.28
C ARG A 191 -1.12 -17.30 1.53
N GLN A 192 -0.89 -16.49 2.56
CA GLN A 192 -1.77 -16.43 3.71
C GLN A 192 -3.03 -15.61 3.44
N GLY A 193 -3.07 -14.78 2.39
CA GLY A 193 -4.20 -13.90 2.08
C GLY A 193 -5.52 -14.65 1.83
N GLN A 194 -5.50 -15.68 0.98
CA GLN A 194 -6.72 -16.45 0.68
C GLN A 194 -7.22 -17.26 1.91
N PRO A 195 -6.40 -18.03 2.63
CA PRO A 195 -6.83 -18.69 3.86
C PRO A 195 -7.35 -17.73 4.92
N LEU A 196 -6.72 -16.56 5.07
CA LEU A 196 -7.18 -15.51 5.98
C LEU A 196 -8.59 -15.05 5.60
N PHE A 197 -8.82 -14.75 4.31
CA PHE A 197 -10.11 -14.32 3.80
C PHE A 197 -11.19 -15.37 4.01
N GLU A 198 -10.91 -16.63 3.66
CA GLU A 198 -11.84 -17.75 3.85
C GLU A 198 -12.19 -17.92 5.34
N ASN A 199 -11.20 -17.88 6.23
CA ASN A 199 -11.45 -18.02 7.67
C ASN A 199 -12.19 -16.83 8.25
N LEU A 200 -11.92 -15.61 7.78
CA LEU A 200 -12.71 -14.43 8.16
C LEU A 200 -14.18 -14.60 7.76
N GLN A 201 -14.46 -15.07 6.54
CA GLN A 201 -15.83 -15.34 6.10
C GLN A 201 -16.51 -16.41 6.96
N ARG A 202 -15.79 -17.50 7.29
CA ARG A 202 -16.30 -18.59 8.12
C ARG A 202 -16.64 -18.11 9.53
N LEU A 203 -15.75 -17.35 10.17
CA LEU A 203 -16.00 -16.77 11.48
C LEU A 203 -17.22 -15.83 11.47
N LEU A 204 -17.36 -14.99 10.43
CA LEU A 204 -18.53 -14.13 10.24
C LEU A 204 -19.83 -14.89 9.89
N GLN A 205 -19.74 -16.18 9.58
CA GLN A 205 -20.88 -17.07 9.35
C GLN A 205 -21.06 -18.07 10.51
N GLN A 206 -20.32 -17.90 11.61
CA GLN A 206 -20.29 -18.82 12.76
C GLN A 206 -19.95 -20.27 12.35
N GLN A 207 -19.13 -20.42 11.32
CA GLN A 207 -18.59 -21.71 10.88
C GLN A 207 -17.20 -21.92 11.45
N GLU A 208 -16.83 -23.19 11.64
CA GLU A 208 -15.48 -23.55 12.06
C GLU A 208 -14.42 -23.10 11.03
N PRO A 209 -13.38 -22.36 11.45
CA PRO A 209 -12.29 -21.96 10.59
C PRO A 209 -11.45 -23.16 10.15
N ARG A 210 -10.87 -23.08 8.96
CA ARG A 210 -10.10 -24.16 8.34
C ARG A 210 -8.60 -23.98 8.56
N PRO A 211 -7.86 -25.05 8.89
CA PRO A 211 -6.41 -24.97 9.02
C PRO A 211 -5.75 -24.78 7.67
N PHE A 212 -4.65 -24.04 7.67
CA PHE A 212 -3.80 -23.76 6.52
C PHE A 212 -2.37 -24.18 6.82
N VAL A 213 -1.78 -24.94 5.89
CA VAL A 213 -0.38 -25.37 6.00
C VAL A 213 0.44 -24.64 4.94
N PRO A 214 1.34 -23.70 5.31
CA PRO A 214 2.18 -23.00 4.34
C PRO A 214 3.21 -23.96 3.75
N GLN A 215 3.48 -23.79 2.45
CA GLN A 215 4.52 -24.55 1.74
C GLN A 215 5.86 -24.49 2.49
N ARG A 216 6.66 -25.56 2.43
CA ARG A 216 7.96 -25.60 3.14
C ARG A 216 9.08 -24.88 2.41
N ARG A 217 9.03 -24.84 1.08
CA ARG A 217 10.12 -24.30 0.23
C ARG A 217 9.53 -23.29 -0.74
N LEU A 218 10.26 -22.22 -0.98
CA LEU A 218 9.96 -21.25 -2.03
C LEU A 218 11.02 -21.34 -3.13
N LEU A 219 10.61 -21.02 -4.36
CA LEU A 219 11.55 -20.69 -5.43
C LEU A 219 11.77 -19.18 -5.37
N ALA A 220 13.02 -18.77 -5.19
CA ALA A 220 13.43 -17.38 -5.30
C ALA A 220 14.19 -17.18 -6.61
N LEU A 221 13.84 -16.13 -7.33
CA LEU A 221 14.59 -15.63 -8.47
C LEU A 221 15.20 -14.30 -8.03
N ILE A 222 16.52 -14.26 -7.87
CA ILE A 222 17.25 -13.11 -7.34
C ILE A 222 17.99 -12.45 -8.51
N GLY A 223 17.76 -11.17 -8.75
CA GLY A 223 18.35 -10.43 -9.87
C GLY A 223 19.85 -10.20 -9.72
N THR A 224 20.60 -10.21 -10.82
CA THR A 224 22.04 -9.88 -10.85
C THR A 224 22.35 -8.48 -11.39
N GLY A 225 21.33 -7.67 -11.67
CA GLY A 225 21.46 -6.28 -12.12
C GLY A 225 21.81 -6.10 -13.60
N GLN A 226 22.17 -7.18 -14.29
CA GLN A 226 22.57 -7.17 -15.71
C GLN A 226 21.58 -7.93 -16.59
N GLY A 227 20.30 -7.90 -16.22
CA GLY A 227 19.24 -8.64 -16.93
C GLY A 227 19.36 -10.16 -16.84
N ALA A 228 20.04 -10.67 -15.81
CA ALA A 228 20.11 -12.09 -15.47
C ALA A 228 19.64 -12.31 -14.02
N ALA A 229 19.29 -13.55 -13.68
CA ALA A 229 18.87 -13.92 -12.33
C ALA A 229 19.43 -15.28 -11.94
N VAL A 230 19.59 -15.49 -10.63
CA VAL A 230 19.91 -16.77 -10.02
C VAL A 230 18.63 -17.34 -9.41
N ALA A 231 18.32 -18.59 -9.77
CA ALA A 231 17.23 -19.33 -9.13
C ALA A 231 17.75 -20.04 -7.89
N SER A 232 16.97 -20.02 -6.81
CA SER A 232 17.26 -20.68 -5.55
C SER A 232 16.02 -21.44 -5.06
N ARG A 233 16.17 -22.73 -4.77
CA ARG A 233 15.12 -23.57 -4.18
C ARG A 233 15.73 -24.58 -3.21
N GLY A 234 15.68 -24.24 -1.91
CA GLY A 234 16.34 -25.05 -0.88
C GLY A 234 17.85 -25.07 -1.08
N ARG A 235 18.44 -26.27 -1.24
CA ARG A 235 19.89 -26.45 -1.46
C ARG A 235 20.31 -26.25 -2.92
N TRP A 236 19.37 -26.18 -3.84
CA TRP A 236 19.64 -26.08 -5.27
C TRP A 236 19.72 -24.61 -5.71
N SER A 237 20.67 -24.34 -6.61
CA SER A 237 20.77 -23.05 -7.30
C SER A 237 21.08 -23.23 -8.78
N LEU A 238 20.53 -22.37 -9.63
CA LEU A 238 20.74 -22.36 -11.09
C LEU A 238 21.00 -20.93 -11.58
N GLY A 239 21.72 -20.79 -12.69
CA GLY A 239 22.14 -19.48 -13.21
C GLY A 239 23.45 -18.95 -12.62
N PRO A 240 23.82 -17.69 -12.92
CA PRO A 240 22.92 -16.63 -13.41
C PRO A 240 22.62 -16.72 -14.92
N TRP A 241 21.34 -16.63 -15.29
CA TRP A 241 20.91 -16.67 -16.70
C TRP A 241 19.86 -15.60 -17.03
N LYS A 242 19.85 -15.13 -18.29
CA LYS A 242 18.91 -14.12 -18.78
C LYS A 242 17.46 -14.61 -18.86
N TRP A 243 17.24 -15.88 -19.18
CA TRP A 243 15.89 -16.45 -19.23
C TRP A 243 15.25 -16.55 -17.83
N LEU A 244 16.05 -16.79 -16.78
CA LEU A 244 15.58 -16.75 -15.39
C LEU A 244 15.10 -15.35 -14.99
N TRP A 245 15.77 -14.30 -15.50
CA TRP A 245 15.32 -12.93 -15.31
C TRP A 245 14.00 -12.63 -16.02
N ARG A 246 13.86 -13.04 -17.29
CA ARG A 246 12.59 -12.92 -18.03
C ARG A 246 11.45 -13.66 -17.33
N TRP A 247 11.75 -14.83 -16.75
CA TRP A 247 10.78 -15.59 -15.98
C TRP A 247 10.36 -14.85 -14.71
N LYS A 248 11.31 -14.27 -13.97
CA LYS A 248 11.03 -13.41 -12.81
C LYS A 248 10.14 -12.23 -13.19
N ASP A 249 10.54 -11.46 -14.21
CA ASP A 249 9.80 -10.30 -14.69
C ASP A 249 8.37 -10.67 -15.10
N HIS A 250 8.20 -11.80 -15.78
CA HIS A 250 6.87 -12.31 -16.13
C HIS A 250 6.01 -12.65 -14.90
N ILE A 251 6.55 -13.39 -13.91
CA ILE A 251 5.83 -13.71 -12.67
C ILE A 251 5.44 -12.43 -11.93
N ASP A 252 6.38 -11.49 -11.77
CA ASP A 252 6.17 -10.27 -11.01
C ASP A 252 5.12 -9.37 -11.70
N ARG A 253 5.17 -9.22 -13.04
CA ARG A 253 4.16 -8.48 -13.81
C ARG A 253 2.78 -9.13 -13.75
N GLN A 254 2.70 -10.45 -13.91
CA GLN A 254 1.44 -11.18 -13.77
C GLN A 254 0.85 -11.01 -12.38
N PHE A 255 1.67 -11.03 -11.34
CA PHE A 255 1.21 -10.77 -9.98
C PHE A 255 0.66 -9.35 -9.83
N MET A 256 1.38 -8.33 -10.33
CA MET A 256 0.92 -6.93 -10.28
C MET A 256 -0.34 -6.69 -11.10
N ALA A 257 -0.51 -7.35 -12.25
CA ALA A 257 -1.70 -7.24 -13.09
C ALA A 257 -2.99 -7.59 -12.32
N ARG A 258 -2.93 -8.55 -11.39
CA ARG A 258 -4.08 -8.95 -10.54
C ARG A 258 -4.60 -7.84 -9.62
N PHE A 259 -3.81 -6.80 -9.38
CA PHE A 259 -4.18 -5.65 -8.53
C PHE A 259 -4.47 -4.39 -9.34
N ALA A 260 -4.07 -4.36 -10.62
CA ALA A 260 -4.45 -3.29 -11.55
C ALA A 260 -5.82 -3.58 -12.19
N GLU A 261 -6.08 -4.84 -12.52
CA GLU A 261 -7.31 -5.30 -13.15
C GLU A 261 -8.13 -6.13 -12.15
N LEU A 262 -8.94 -5.45 -11.34
CA LEU A 262 -9.84 -6.14 -10.42
C LEU A 262 -11.05 -6.67 -11.21
N PRO A 263 -11.38 -7.97 -11.11
CA PRO A 263 -12.58 -8.48 -11.74
C PRO A 263 -13.80 -7.75 -11.19
N VAL A 264 -14.70 -7.34 -12.08
CA VAL A 264 -16.02 -6.83 -11.69
C VAL A 264 -16.65 -7.88 -10.80
N MET A 265 -17.07 -7.50 -9.59
CA MET A 265 -17.74 -8.43 -8.69
C MET A 265 -18.95 -9.00 -9.43
N ALA A 266 -18.95 -10.31 -9.68
CA ALA A 266 -20.10 -10.96 -10.28
C ALA A 266 -21.30 -10.73 -9.34
N ALA A 267 -22.27 -9.95 -9.79
CA ALA A 267 -23.58 -9.93 -9.15
C ALA A 267 -24.08 -11.37 -9.19
N ALA A 268 -24.33 -11.96 -8.02
CA ALA A 268 -24.89 -13.30 -7.94
C ALA A 268 -26.15 -13.32 -8.82
N SER A 269 -26.11 -14.08 -9.90
CA SER A 269 -27.27 -14.26 -10.76
C SER A 269 -28.36 -14.89 -9.91
N ALA A 270 -29.42 -14.13 -9.69
CA ALA A 270 -30.65 -14.63 -9.09
C ALA A 270 -31.25 -15.66 -10.05
N GLN A 271 -30.83 -16.92 -9.91
CA GLN A 271 -31.53 -18.03 -10.50
C GLN A 271 -32.82 -18.23 -9.71
N SER A 272 -33.93 -17.93 -10.39
CA SER A 272 -35.31 -18.13 -9.99
C SER A 272 -35.53 -19.54 -9.43
N ALA A 273 -35.83 -19.63 -8.14
CA ALA A 273 -36.42 -20.83 -7.55
C ALA A 273 -37.91 -20.92 -7.93
N PRO A 274 -38.46 -22.12 -8.20
CA PRO A 274 -39.84 -22.28 -8.61
C PRO A 274 -40.80 -22.00 -7.44
N ALA A 275 -41.85 -21.24 -7.74
CA ALA A 275 -42.90 -20.88 -6.80
C ALA A 275 -43.64 -22.14 -6.31
N GLN A 276 -43.57 -22.41 -5.01
CA GLN A 276 -44.51 -23.30 -4.35
C GLN A 276 -45.59 -22.44 -3.68
N SER A 277 -46.81 -22.69 -4.14
CA SER A 277 -48.06 -22.08 -3.69
C SER A 277 -48.42 -22.53 -2.27
N ALA A 278 -48.79 -21.57 -1.42
CA ALA A 278 -49.53 -21.79 -0.18
C ALA A 278 -50.69 -20.78 -0.10
N PRO A 279 -51.83 -21.15 0.51
CA PRO A 279 -53.14 -20.63 0.13
C PRO A 279 -53.46 -19.27 0.75
N ALA A 280 -54.22 -18.48 -0.03
CA ALA A 280 -54.75 -17.18 0.32
C ALA A 280 -55.81 -17.28 1.44
N GLN A 281 -55.68 -16.41 2.45
CA GLN A 281 -56.80 -16.00 3.29
C GLN A 281 -57.18 -14.55 2.95
N SER A 282 -58.45 -14.39 2.63
CA SER A 282 -59.12 -13.21 2.12
C SER A 282 -59.59 -12.29 3.24
N VAL A 283 -59.47 -10.98 3.03
CA VAL A 283 -60.28 -9.95 3.69
C VAL A 283 -60.69 -8.91 2.62
N PRO A 284 -61.96 -8.48 2.53
CA PRO A 284 -62.49 -7.76 1.39
C PRO A 284 -62.28 -6.24 1.50
N ALA A 285 -61.98 -5.58 0.38
CA ALA A 285 -62.05 -4.13 0.24
C ALA A 285 -63.07 -3.77 -0.86
N GLN A 286 -63.92 -2.79 -0.56
CA GLN A 286 -65.08 -2.36 -1.34
C GLN A 286 -64.71 -1.37 -2.47
N SER A 287 -65.20 -1.68 -3.68
CA SER A 287 -65.73 -0.84 -4.78
C SER A 287 -65.24 0.60 -5.10
N ALA A 288 -64.57 0.74 -6.28
CA ALA A 288 -64.92 1.51 -7.52
C ALA A 288 -65.25 3.04 -7.48
N PRO A 289 -65.12 3.84 -8.59
CA PRO A 289 -65.00 3.45 -10.01
C PRO A 289 -63.96 4.19 -10.90
N ALA A 290 -63.89 3.73 -12.15
CA ALA A 290 -62.96 4.04 -13.24
C ALA A 290 -63.20 5.38 -13.98
N ARG A 291 -62.17 5.89 -14.68
CA ARG A 291 -62.25 6.68 -15.93
C ARG A 291 -60.95 6.62 -16.77
N SER A 292 -61.09 6.06 -17.98
CA SER A 292 -60.47 6.36 -19.30
C SER A 292 -58.94 6.54 -19.52
N ALA A 293 -58.42 5.69 -20.43
CA ALA A 293 -57.11 5.52 -21.09
C ALA A 293 -56.56 6.74 -21.90
N PRO A 294 -55.33 6.75 -22.51
CA PRO A 294 -54.49 5.59 -22.88
C PRO A 294 -52.95 5.66 -22.67
N ALA A 295 -52.39 4.44 -22.58
CA ALA A 295 -51.09 3.98 -23.06
C ALA A 295 -49.85 4.89 -22.92
N GLN A 296 -48.94 4.52 -22.01
CA GLN A 296 -47.59 4.03 -22.37
C GLN A 296 -46.77 3.72 -21.09
N SER A 297 -46.20 2.50 -21.08
CA SER A 297 -45.04 2.02 -20.31
C SER A 297 -44.91 2.42 -18.83
N SER A 298 -45.11 1.41 -17.98
CA SER A 298 -44.74 1.30 -16.58
C SER A 298 -43.33 1.84 -16.27
N PRO A 299 -43.16 2.49 -15.10
CA PRO A 299 -42.44 1.79 -14.05
C PRO A 299 -43.27 1.74 -12.77
N ASP A 300 -43.70 0.54 -12.40
CA ASP A 300 -44.21 0.26 -11.07
C ASP A 300 -43.02 0.17 -10.11
N GLN A 301 -42.47 1.34 -9.76
CA GLN A 301 -41.57 1.49 -8.62
C GLN A 301 -42.44 1.53 -7.36
N SER A 302 -42.72 0.34 -6.84
CA SER A 302 -43.14 0.16 -5.45
C SER A 302 -41.98 0.54 -4.51
N PHE A 303 -41.80 1.84 -4.27
CA PHE A 303 -41.19 2.29 -3.02
C PHE A 303 -42.17 1.95 -1.89
N PRO A 304 -41.73 1.23 -0.83
CA PRO A 304 -41.16 1.98 0.27
C PRO A 304 -40.09 1.22 1.07
N ALA A 305 -38.90 1.81 1.13
CA ALA A 305 -38.25 2.02 2.41
C ALA A 305 -37.50 3.35 2.29
N MET A 306 -38.13 4.42 2.76
CA MET A 306 -37.42 5.68 3.01
C MET A 306 -36.35 5.41 4.07
N TYR A 307 -35.15 5.00 3.64
CA TYR A 307 -33.94 5.15 4.42
C TYR A 307 -33.54 6.61 4.31
N CYS A 308 -34.20 7.47 5.10
CA CYS A 308 -33.88 8.88 5.30
C CYS A 308 -33.07 9.53 4.16
N ALA A 309 -33.76 9.90 3.07
CA ALA A 309 -33.20 10.75 2.02
C ALA A 309 -33.30 12.24 2.42
N GLY A 310 -32.92 12.56 3.65
CA GLY A 310 -33.03 13.91 4.25
C GLY A 310 -31.74 14.34 4.93
N CYS A 311 -31.81 15.34 5.83
CA CYS A 311 -30.67 15.97 6.54
C CYS A 311 -29.72 15.03 7.32
N GLY A 312 -29.95 13.71 7.32
CA GLY A 312 -29.16 12.68 8.01
C GLY A 312 -28.06 12.00 7.17
N ALA A 313 -27.98 12.22 5.85
CA ALA A 313 -26.89 11.71 5.01
C ALA A 313 -25.59 12.54 5.15
N LYS A 314 -25.17 12.82 6.39
CA LYS A 314 -23.98 13.63 6.69
C LYS A 314 -22.74 12.75 6.81
N VAL A 315 -21.59 13.29 6.43
CA VAL A 315 -20.28 12.68 6.73
C VAL A 315 -20.19 12.40 8.23
N ALA A 316 -19.64 11.24 8.61
CA ALA A 316 -19.51 10.88 10.02
C ALA A 316 -18.79 11.99 10.81
N SER A 317 -19.35 12.41 11.96
CA SER A 317 -18.90 13.59 12.72
C SER A 317 -17.39 13.60 12.97
N ARG A 318 -16.81 12.45 13.34
CA ARG A 318 -15.36 12.30 13.60
C ARG A 318 -14.48 12.58 12.38
N VAL A 319 -14.95 12.27 11.17
CA VAL A 319 -14.20 12.51 9.92
C VAL A 319 -14.23 13.99 9.56
N LEU A 320 -15.40 14.63 9.75
CA LEU A 320 -15.57 16.06 9.56
C LEU A 320 -14.75 16.86 10.59
N GLU A 321 -14.85 16.52 11.87
CA GLU A 321 -14.08 17.13 12.98
C GLU A 321 -12.57 17.09 12.73
N ARG A 322 -12.03 15.92 12.34
CA ARG A 322 -10.59 15.79 12.04
C ARG A 322 -10.15 16.62 10.84
N SER A 323 -11.03 16.78 9.84
CA SER A 323 -10.72 17.53 8.63
C SER A 323 -10.78 19.04 8.90
N LEU A 324 -11.84 19.50 9.58
CA LEU A 324 -11.95 20.89 10.02
C LEU A 324 -10.86 21.27 11.04
N GLY A 325 -10.47 20.37 11.95
CA GLY A 325 -9.38 20.62 12.89
C GLY A 325 -8.03 20.89 12.22
N ARG A 326 -7.72 20.16 11.13
CA ARG A 326 -6.52 20.41 10.32
C ARG A 326 -6.61 21.75 9.58
N LEU A 327 -7.76 22.02 8.95
CA LEU A 327 -7.95 23.28 8.22
C LEU A 327 -7.96 24.49 9.17
N ARG A 328 -8.48 24.37 10.39
CA ARG A 328 -8.43 25.43 11.43
C ARG A 328 -7.00 25.81 11.77
N SER A 329 -6.10 24.82 11.84
CA SER A 329 -4.68 25.08 12.11
C SER A 329 -3.98 25.85 10.98
N GLN A 330 -4.46 25.69 9.74
CA GLN A 330 -3.88 26.33 8.55
C GLN A 330 -4.56 27.66 8.22
N PHE A 331 -5.85 27.80 8.53
CA PHE A 331 -6.70 28.94 8.15
C PHE A 331 -7.62 29.36 9.31
N PRO A 332 -7.08 29.88 10.42
CA PRO A 332 -7.83 30.12 11.66
C PRO A 332 -8.91 31.20 11.54
N ALA A 333 -8.78 32.12 10.57
CA ALA A 333 -9.76 33.20 10.34
C ALA A 333 -11.00 32.76 9.53
N LEU A 334 -11.00 31.57 8.93
CA LEU A 334 -12.04 31.11 7.99
C LEU A 334 -12.99 30.06 8.56
N ILE A 335 -12.76 29.57 9.78
CA ILE A 335 -13.51 28.45 10.35
C ILE A 335 -13.93 28.76 11.79
N SER A 336 -15.24 28.84 12.03
CA SER A 336 -15.83 29.07 13.37
C SER A 336 -15.35 28.03 14.39
N GLN A 337 -15.22 28.43 15.66
CA GLN A 337 -14.76 27.55 16.74
C GLN A 337 -15.87 26.60 17.23
N GLU A 338 -17.13 27.01 17.16
CA GLU A 338 -18.28 26.21 17.61
C GLU A 338 -18.93 25.43 16.43
N PRO A 339 -19.50 24.25 16.69
CA PRO A 339 -20.29 23.53 15.70
C PRO A 339 -21.57 24.29 15.39
N ASP A 340 -21.85 24.52 14.11
CA ASP A 340 -23.08 25.17 13.64
C ASP A 340 -23.71 24.32 12.52
N ASP A 341 -25.04 24.32 12.44
CA ASP A 341 -25.82 23.58 11.44
C ASP A 341 -26.18 24.46 10.21
N ALA A 342 -25.87 25.76 10.25
CA ALA A 342 -26.04 26.68 9.14
C ALA A 342 -24.93 27.73 9.08
N ALA A 343 -24.76 28.38 7.92
CA ALA A 343 -23.93 29.57 7.80
C ALA A 343 -24.80 30.81 7.98
N VAL A 344 -24.45 31.70 8.90
CA VAL A 344 -25.09 33.02 9.04
C VAL A 344 -24.36 34.00 8.13
N LEU A 345 -25.05 34.48 7.10
CA LEU A 345 -24.54 35.51 6.18
C LEU A 345 -25.35 36.80 6.37
N GLN A 346 -24.68 37.88 6.74
CA GLN A 346 -25.30 39.20 6.86
C GLN A 346 -24.74 40.13 5.79
N PRO A 347 -25.47 40.39 4.68
CA PRO A 347 -25.03 41.37 3.71
C PRO A 347 -25.08 42.77 4.33
N PRO A 348 -24.11 43.66 4.02
CA PRO A 348 -24.16 45.05 4.49
C PRO A 348 -25.46 45.75 4.06
N VAL A 349 -25.93 46.69 4.89
CA VAL A 349 -27.17 47.45 4.63
C VAL A 349 -27.09 48.13 3.25
N GLY A 350 -28.08 47.85 2.39
CA GLY A 350 -28.15 48.40 1.03
C GLY A 350 -27.39 47.61 -0.04
N GLN A 351 -26.71 46.51 0.31
CA GLN A 351 -26.07 45.62 -0.65
C GLN A 351 -26.93 44.41 -0.99
N ARG A 352 -26.63 43.76 -2.11
CA ARG A 352 -27.29 42.52 -2.56
C ARG A 352 -26.37 41.33 -2.34
N LEU A 353 -26.93 40.22 -1.91
CA LEU A 353 -26.24 38.94 -1.87
C LEU A 353 -26.29 38.32 -3.27
N LEU A 354 -25.13 38.14 -3.91
CA LEU A 354 -24.97 37.33 -5.10
C LEU A 354 -24.39 35.98 -4.69
N GLN A 355 -25.03 34.91 -5.12
CA GLN A 355 -24.61 33.55 -4.87
C GLN A 355 -24.70 32.74 -6.16
N THR A 356 -23.60 32.08 -6.51
CA THR A 356 -23.53 31.13 -7.62
C THR A 356 -23.06 29.79 -7.11
N LEU A 357 -23.49 28.73 -7.77
CA LEU A 357 -23.18 27.34 -7.42
C LEU A 357 -23.00 26.54 -8.71
N ASP A 358 -21.78 26.12 -8.96
CA ASP A 358 -21.48 25.15 -10.01
C ASP A 358 -21.31 23.75 -9.44
N TYR A 359 -21.97 22.79 -10.08
CA TYR A 359 -21.84 21.39 -9.78
C TYR A 359 -21.40 20.62 -11.02
N PHE A 360 -20.22 20.00 -10.94
CA PHE A 360 -19.66 19.21 -12.03
C PHE A 360 -19.55 17.74 -11.62
N PRO A 361 -19.84 16.79 -12.55
CA PRO A 361 -19.27 15.45 -12.45
C PRO A 361 -17.75 15.54 -12.33
N ALA A 362 -17.11 14.61 -11.62
CA ALA A 362 -15.65 14.63 -11.45
C ALA A 362 -14.94 14.63 -12.81
N LEU A 363 -14.32 15.77 -13.15
CA LEU A 363 -13.56 15.96 -14.40
C LEU A 363 -12.19 15.29 -14.35
N VAL A 364 -11.62 15.21 -13.14
CA VAL A 364 -10.31 14.61 -12.86
C VAL A 364 -10.40 13.74 -11.61
N ASN A 365 -9.53 12.74 -11.53
CA ASN A 365 -9.52 11.78 -10.42
C ASN A 365 -8.91 12.32 -9.12
N ASP A 366 -8.25 13.50 -9.15
CA ASP A 366 -7.71 14.16 -7.96
C ASP A 366 -8.76 15.12 -7.37
N PRO A 367 -9.29 14.85 -6.15
CA PRO A 367 -10.30 15.69 -5.53
C PRO A 367 -9.82 17.12 -5.23
N PHE A 368 -8.53 17.32 -4.94
CA PHE A 368 -8.00 18.65 -4.64
C PHE A 368 -7.99 19.52 -5.91
N VAL A 369 -7.49 18.96 -7.00
CA VAL A 369 -7.47 19.64 -8.32
C VAL A 369 -8.90 19.87 -8.82
N CYS A 370 -9.80 18.90 -8.66
CA CYS A 370 -11.21 19.07 -9.00
C CYS A 370 -11.85 20.22 -8.20
N GLY A 371 -11.57 20.30 -6.90
CA GLY A 371 -12.04 21.39 -6.04
C GLY A 371 -11.51 22.77 -6.45
N GLN A 372 -10.25 22.87 -6.85
CA GLN A 372 -9.67 24.12 -7.37
C GLN A 372 -10.37 24.57 -8.67
N ILE A 373 -10.63 23.65 -9.58
CA ILE A 373 -11.34 23.94 -10.83
C ILE A 373 -12.75 24.46 -10.54
N THR A 374 -13.51 23.77 -9.68
CA THR A 374 -14.88 24.18 -9.31
C THR A 374 -14.90 25.54 -8.61
N ALA A 375 -13.98 25.80 -7.67
CA ALA A 375 -13.90 27.08 -6.98
C ALA A 375 -13.62 28.24 -7.96
N ASN A 376 -12.68 28.06 -8.89
CA ASN A 376 -12.38 29.08 -9.90
C ASN A 376 -13.58 29.36 -10.81
N HIS A 377 -14.34 28.32 -11.18
CA HIS A 377 -15.54 28.44 -11.99
C HIS A 377 -16.63 29.27 -11.28
N CYS A 378 -16.97 28.93 -10.04
CA CYS A 378 -17.94 29.69 -9.25
C CYS A 378 -17.48 31.14 -9.02
N LEU A 379 -16.19 31.38 -8.77
CA LEU A 379 -15.68 32.72 -8.55
C LEU A 379 -15.77 33.58 -9.80
N ASN A 380 -15.60 33.00 -10.99
CA ASN A 380 -15.65 33.72 -12.25
C ASN A 380 -17.02 34.37 -12.47
N ASP A 381 -18.13 33.68 -12.15
CA ASP A 381 -19.48 34.24 -12.26
C ASP A 381 -19.70 35.47 -11.36
N ILE A 382 -19.19 35.43 -10.13
CA ILE A 382 -19.29 36.55 -9.18
C ILE A 382 -18.43 37.72 -9.65
N LEU A 383 -17.21 37.45 -10.11
CA LEU A 383 -16.30 38.47 -10.63
C LEU A 383 -16.81 39.10 -11.93
N ALA A 384 -17.45 38.32 -12.81
CA ALA A 384 -18.05 38.81 -14.04
C ALA A 384 -19.20 39.80 -13.79
N MET A 385 -19.92 39.63 -12.67
CA MET A 385 -20.94 40.58 -12.22
C MET A 385 -20.36 41.82 -11.50
N GLY A 386 -19.03 41.94 -11.44
CA GLY A 386 -18.34 43.03 -10.73
C GLY A 386 -18.50 42.96 -9.22
N ALA A 387 -18.91 41.82 -8.66
CA ALA A 387 -19.12 41.63 -7.24
C ALA A 387 -17.84 41.09 -6.56
N THR A 388 -17.70 41.35 -5.26
CA THR A 388 -16.57 40.86 -4.46
C THR A 388 -16.97 39.57 -3.73
N PRO A 389 -16.26 38.45 -3.93
CA PRO A 389 -16.52 37.21 -3.19
C PRO A 389 -16.26 37.40 -1.69
N HIS A 390 -17.21 36.99 -0.84
CA HIS A 390 -17.12 37.12 0.62
C HIS A 390 -17.29 35.81 1.38
N SER A 391 -17.92 34.80 0.78
CA SER A 391 -18.15 33.49 1.39
C SER A 391 -18.12 32.39 0.32
N VAL A 392 -17.88 31.15 0.74
CA VAL A 392 -17.85 29.98 -0.14
C VAL A 392 -18.79 28.91 0.42
N LEU A 393 -19.68 28.41 -0.43
CA LEU A 393 -20.48 27.23 -0.17
C LEU A 393 -19.97 26.07 -1.03
N ALA A 394 -19.50 25.00 -0.40
CA ALA A 394 -19.00 23.82 -1.09
C ALA A 394 -20.06 22.70 -1.10
N LEU A 395 -20.45 22.26 -2.30
CA LEU A 395 -21.28 21.07 -2.48
C LEU A 395 -20.39 19.89 -2.89
N VAL A 396 -20.33 18.86 -2.05
CA VAL A 396 -19.48 17.69 -2.29
C VAL A 396 -20.34 16.45 -2.35
N GLN A 397 -20.38 15.79 -3.52
CA GLN A 397 -20.90 14.44 -3.62
C GLN A 397 -19.76 13.44 -3.43
N VAL A 398 -19.81 12.71 -2.33
CA VAL A 398 -18.94 11.55 -2.13
C VAL A 398 -19.64 10.34 -2.76
N PRO A 399 -18.94 9.47 -3.52
CA PRO A 399 -19.54 8.24 -3.99
C PRO A 399 -20.12 7.47 -2.80
N HIS A 400 -21.24 6.78 -3.02
CA HIS A 400 -21.80 5.94 -1.97
C HIS A 400 -20.73 4.96 -1.52
N GLY A 401 -20.40 5.00 -0.22
CA GLY A 401 -19.62 3.93 0.36
C GLY A 401 -20.35 2.63 0.06
N ALA A 402 -19.65 1.65 -0.50
CA ALA A 402 -20.26 0.35 -0.76
C ALA A 402 -20.95 -0.12 0.53
N ILE A 403 -22.26 -0.34 0.47
CA ILE A 403 -22.98 -0.96 1.56
C ILE A 403 -22.37 -2.36 1.66
N ALA A 404 -21.44 -2.56 2.58
CA ALA A 404 -21.15 -3.91 3.04
C ALA A 404 -22.51 -4.44 3.53
N PRO A 405 -23.05 -5.51 2.94
CA PRO A 405 -24.39 -5.96 3.27
C PRO A 405 -24.43 -6.20 4.78
N ARG A 406 -25.28 -5.43 5.49
CA ARG A 406 -25.73 -5.80 6.83
C ARG A 406 -26.33 -7.19 6.67
N LYS A 407 -25.61 -8.23 7.10
CA LYS A 407 -26.15 -9.58 7.19
C LYS A 407 -27.30 -9.52 8.19
N ARG A 408 -28.52 -9.39 7.66
CA ARG A 408 -29.75 -9.71 8.37
C ARG A 408 -29.65 -11.22 8.65
N CYS A 409 -29.72 -11.61 9.92
CA CYS A 409 -29.82 -13.02 10.29
C CYS A 409 -31.12 -13.57 9.70
N SER A 410 -31.01 -14.41 8.68
CA SER A 410 -32.06 -15.35 8.32
C SER A 410 -31.49 -16.75 8.52
N THR A 411 -31.98 -17.39 9.56
CA THR A 411 -31.82 -18.80 9.88
C THR A 411 -32.38 -19.68 8.77
N ASN A 412 -31.75 -20.84 8.59
CA ASN A 412 -32.17 -22.02 7.81
C ASN A 412 -31.89 -22.06 6.31
N SER A 413 -30.86 -22.83 5.93
CA SER A 413 -31.03 -24.02 5.08
C SER A 413 -29.74 -24.86 5.02
N SER A 414 -29.91 -26.16 5.20
CA SER A 414 -28.92 -27.26 5.27
C SER A 414 -28.12 -27.48 3.96
N PRO A 415 -27.04 -28.31 3.96
CA PRO A 415 -25.94 -28.19 3.01
C PRO A 415 -26.08 -29.10 1.79
N GLU A 416 -25.95 -28.53 0.57
CA GLU A 416 -25.69 -29.32 -0.63
C GLU A 416 -24.21 -29.28 -1.02
N ARG A 417 -23.67 -30.49 -1.22
CA ARG A 417 -22.29 -30.83 -1.56
C ARG A 417 -21.90 -30.28 -2.93
N TRP A 418 -20.85 -29.48 -2.98
CA TRP A 418 -20.06 -29.31 -4.21
C TRP A 418 -18.88 -30.29 -4.20
N ARG A 419 -18.94 -31.32 -5.05
CA ARG A 419 -17.78 -32.14 -5.44
C ARG A 419 -16.99 -31.36 -6.49
N TYR A 420 -15.69 -31.20 -6.29
CA TYR A 420 -14.78 -30.69 -7.32
C TYR A 420 -13.88 -31.81 -7.82
N SER A 421 -13.79 -31.93 -9.16
CA SER A 421 -12.96 -32.90 -9.88
C SER A 421 -11.49 -32.41 -9.94
N PRO A 422 -10.49 -33.24 -9.60
CA PRO A 422 -9.09 -32.85 -9.66
C PRO A 422 -8.46 -33.27 -10.99
N SER A 423 -8.48 -32.39 -11.98
CA SER A 423 -7.62 -32.52 -13.15
C SER A 423 -7.06 -31.16 -13.57
N ASN A 424 -5.91 -30.83 -13.02
CA ASN A 424 -4.83 -30.11 -13.71
C ASN A 424 -3.57 -30.22 -12.87
N ARG A 425 -2.89 -31.37 -12.99
CA ARG A 425 -1.45 -31.46 -12.76
C ARG A 425 -0.80 -30.95 -14.04
N PHE A 426 0.02 -29.92 -13.95
CA PHE A 426 1.00 -29.64 -14.99
C PHE A 426 2.39 -29.91 -14.43
N SER A 427 3.04 -30.82 -15.16
CA SER A 427 4.40 -31.34 -15.03
C SER A 427 5.47 -30.29 -15.20
#